data_AF-A0A1F8BL56-F1
#
_entry.id   AF-A0A1F8BL56-F1
#
_cell.length_a   1.000
_cell.length_b   1.000
_cell.length_c   1.000
_cell.angle_alpha   90.00
_cell.angle_beta   90.00
_cell.angle_gamma   90.00
#
_symmetry.space_group_name_H-M   'P 1'
#
loop_
_entity.id
_entity.type
_entity.pdbx_description
1 polymer ?
#
loop_
_entity_poly.entity_id
_entity_poly.type
_entity_poly.pdbx_seq_one_letter_code
_entity_poly.pdbx_strand_id
1 'polypeptide(L)'
;MIKPLSVKILMYLLNQVSKVKLLNKISPEQSHDLVLCYHDVGNSNWEFIVTKNNFKKQINFLVKKFNVVGLREILKSNNLGRKPRVAITFDDGLSGVYKNAFPILEKLGVPATVFLIRGNLGTTGYMHITQIKKLIKSGWEIGYHTASHKDLTKLTGNALIKEIGGKNILEKELGVQISYFAYPHGKYKNETVSIVSKSNFLFAFTTSGRKVSHLKKYKFILGRITISNFFSQDNFESLFTTTGFIINLIFTYFWSLKDNFNDFTRYNLRNIKRDLILIYKAPTGYFFSFLESTTEKVGIENYDPRSTLVGRKIVRDIKKHIPNLKVHFHGSSALQIQGQNDIDLLLEGKLEEFDKFLPELTQLFGKPIKRGKKYIEWHFRREKYKVELLLIDPKSRMFKELITVYLVLRSDKKLLKEYEQIKLNSNGLSPREYQKNRLEFYNKLLSVKLS
;
A
#
# COMPACT_ATOMS: atom_id res chain seq x y z
N MET A 1 -6.63 -8.69 -29.68
CA MET A 1 -7.25 -9.07 -28.39
C MET A 1 -7.91 -7.83 -27.79
N ILE A 2 -9.21 -7.85 -27.50
CA ILE A 2 -9.92 -6.70 -26.93
C ILE A 2 -9.45 -6.52 -25.48
N LYS A 3 -8.93 -5.34 -25.15
CA LYS A 3 -8.50 -5.03 -23.76
C LYS A 3 -9.70 -5.11 -22.81
N PRO A 4 -9.56 -5.71 -21.62
CA PRO A 4 -10.59 -5.71 -20.60
C PRO A 4 -11.09 -4.28 -20.30
N LEU A 5 -12.37 -4.12 -19.96
CA LEU A 5 -12.96 -2.82 -19.66
C LEU A 5 -12.18 -2.07 -18.56
N SER A 6 -11.66 -2.80 -17.56
CA SER A 6 -10.79 -2.25 -16.50
C SER A 6 -9.52 -1.59 -17.04
N VAL A 7 -8.90 -2.14 -18.08
CA VAL A 7 -7.71 -1.56 -18.73
C VAL A 7 -8.09 -0.31 -19.50
N LYS A 8 -9.23 -0.30 -20.20
CA LYS A 8 -9.71 0.87 -20.93
C LYS A 8 -10.00 2.04 -19.98
N ILE A 9 -10.66 1.77 -18.85
CA ILE A 9 -10.94 2.77 -17.81
C ILE A 9 -9.64 3.31 -17.21
N LEU A 10 -8.68 2.43 -16.86
CA LEU A 10 -7.38 2.86 -16.36
C LEU A 10 -6.68 3.80 -17.36
N MET A 11 -6.59 3.40 -18.63
CA MET A 11 -5.94 4.21 -19.66
C MET A 11 -6.61 5.58 -19.79
N TYR A 12 -7.94 5.64 -19.76
CA TYR A 12 -8.67 6.90 -19.78
C TYR A 12 -8.31 7.77 -18.58
N LEU A 13 -8.37 7.24 -17.35
CA LEU A 13 -8.07 7.99 -16.13
C LEU A 13 -6.62 8.48 -16.09
N LEU A 14 -5.67 7.62 -16.47
CA LEU A 14 -4.26 8.01 -16.55
C LEU A 14 -4.04 9.08 -17.62
N ASN A 15 -4.69 8.98 -18.78
CA ASN A 15 -4.61 10.03 -19.80
C ASN A 15 -5.15 11.37 -19.28
N GLN A 16 -6.26 11.38 -18.52
CA GLN A 16 -6.76 12.60 -17.90
C GLN A 16 -5.75 13.19 -16.90
N VAL A 17 -5.15 12.34 -16.05
CA VAL A 17 -4.10 12.80 -15.13
C VAL A 17 -2.88 13.32 -15.88
N SER A 18 -2.44 12.63 -16.93
CA SER A 18 -1.31 13.04 -17.77
C SER A 18 -1.55 14.41 -18.42
N LYS A 19 -2.78 14.71 -18.87
CA LYS A 19 -3.15 16.04 -19.38
C LYS A 19 -3.08 17.13 -18.30
N VAL A 20 -3.54 16.85 -17.08
CA VAL A 20 -3.44 17.78 -15.95
C VAL A 20 -1.99 17.95 -15.47
N LYS A 21 -1.15 16.94 -15.70
CA LYS A 21 0.27 16.93 -15.36
C LYS A 21 1.12 17.93 -16.14
N LEU A 22 0.73 18.25 -17.37
CA LEU A 22 1.32 19.36 -18.13
C LEU A 22 1.16 20.71 -17.41
N LEU A 23 0.23 20.81 -16.46
CA LEU A 23 -0.04 22.02 -15.67
C LEU A 23 0.61 22.03 -14.28
N ASN A 24 1.08 20.88 -13.76
CA ASN A 24 1.68 20.78 -12.42
C ASN A 24 3.01 20.01 -12.46
N LYS A 25 4.11 20.68 -12.09
CA LYS A 25 5.42 20.05 -11.88
C LYS A 25 5.25 18.79 -11.04
N ILE A 26 5.86 17.68 -11.48
CA ILE A 26 6.07 16.50 -10.64
C ILE A 26 6.87 16.98 -9.43
N SER A 27 6.18 17.40 -8.36
CA SER A 27 6.81 17.51 -7.06
C SER A 27 6.97 16.06 -6.61
N PRO A 28 8.20 15.60 -6.36
CA PRO A 28 8.41 14.29 -5.75
C PRO A 28 7.96 14.39 -4.29
N GLU A 29 6.66 14.52 -4.06
CA GLU A 29 6.04 14.37 -2.73
C GLU A 29 5.99 12.89 -2.31
N GLN A 30 6.51 11.98 -3.12
CA GLN A 30 6.67 10.59 -2.71
C GLN A 30 7.95 10.45 -1.88
N SER A 31 7.84 10.59 -0.57
CA SER A 31 8.91 10.26 0.40
C SER A 31 9.13 8.76 0.60
N HIS A 32 8.77 7.91 -0.37
CA HIS A 32 8.65 6.47 -0.18
C HIS A 32 9.34 5.71 -1.31
N ASP A 33 9.94 4.59 -0.96
CA ASP A 33 10.62 3.74 -1.91
C ASP A 33 9.61 2.89 -2.70
N LEU A 34 9.90 2.71 -3.98
CA LEU A 34 9.07 1.94 -4.91
C LEU A 34 9.86 0.78 -5.50
N VAL A 35 9.15 -0.30 -5.78
CA VAL A 35 9.69 -1.46 -6.50
C VAL A 35 8.82 -1.67 -7.72
N LEU A 36 9.42 -1.60 -8.91
CA LEU A 36 8.74 -1.81 -10.18
C LEU A 36 8.89 -3.28 -10.61
N CYS A 37 7.83 -3.86 -11.13
CA CYS A 37 7.75 -5.24 -11.61
C CYS A 37 7.52 -5.23 -13.12
N TYR A 38 8.60 -5.46 -13.87
CA TYR A 38 8.59 -5.76 -15.30
C TYR A 38 8.54 -7.28 -15.50
N HIS A 39 8.22 -7.74 -16.71
CA HIS A 39 8.32 -9.17 -17.05
C HIS A 39 9.26 -9.36 -18.23
N ASP A 40 8.90 -8.85 -19.41
CA ASP A 40 9.74 -8.95 -20.60
C ASP A 40 9.97 -7.62 -21.31
N VAL A 41 11.05 -7.56 -22.09
CA VAL A 41 11.35 -6.43 -22.97
C VAL A 41 11.56 -6.94 -24.39
N GLY A 42 10.69 -6.53 -25.30
CA GLY A 42 10.67 -7.02 -26.68
C GLY A 42 9.44 -6.55 -27.45
N ASN A 43 9.16 -7.22 -28.57
CA ASN A 43 8.04 -6.89 -29.44
C ASN A 43 7.05 -8.06 -29.44
N SER A 44 5.95 -7.93 -28.71
CA SER A 44 4.81 -8.85 -28.79
C SER A 44 3.53 -8.14 -28.32
N ASN A 45 2.40 -8.80 -28.51
CA ASN A 45 1.10 -8.29 -28.06
C ASN A 45 0.77 -8.69 -26.61
N TRP A 46 1.70 -9.34 -25.90
CA TRP A 46 1.49 -9.73 -24.51
C TRP A 46 1.46 -8.50 -23.59
N GLU A 47 0.53 -8.45 -22.65
CA GLU A 47 0.28 -7.24 -21.86
C GLU A 47 1.44 -6.85 -20.93
N PHE A 48 2.33 -7.78 -20.58
CA PHE A 48 3.48 -7.54 -19.69
C PHE A 48 4.81 -7.38 -20.44
N ILE A 49 4.78 -7.23 -21.77
CA ILE A 49 5.98 -6.94 -22.57
C ILE A 49 6.15 -5.44 -22.84
N VAL A 50 7.29 -4.86 -22.47
CA VAL A 50 7.57 -3.47 -22.79
C VAL A 50 8.48 -3.40 -24.01
N THR A 51 8.15 -2.57 -25.00
CA THR A 51 9.05 -2.41 -26.15
C THR A 51 10.40 -1.87 -25.71
N LYS A 52 11.48 -2.29 -26.38
CA LYS A 52 12.84 -1.81 -26.07
C LYS A 52 12.93 -0.29 -26.03
N ASN A 53 12.24 0.41 -26.94
CA ASN A 53 12.21 1.87 -26.98
C ASN A 53 11.47 2.46 -25.76
N ASN A 54 10.30 1.94 -25.42
CA ASN A 54 9.56 2.42 -24.24
C ASN A 54 10.33 2.13 -22.96
N PHE A 55 10.91 0.94 -22.82
CA PHE A 55 11.75 0.60 -21.68
C PHE A 55 12.91 1.60 -21.52
N LYS A 56 13.65 1.90 -22.61
CA LYS A 56 14.72 2.91 -22.60
C LYS A 56 14.23 4.28 -22.11
N LYS A 57 13.08 4.76 -22.62
CA LYS A 57 12.49 6.05 -22.20
C LYS A 57 12.12 6.05 -20.72
N GLN A 58 11.52 4.95 -20.24
CA GLN A 58 11.15 4.77 -18.83
C GLN A 58 12.39 4.79 -17.92
N ILE A 59 13.44 4.05 -18.25
CA ILE A 59 14.68 4.03 -17.44
C ILE A 59 15.35 5.41 -17.42
N ASN A 60 15.44 6.09 -18.56
CA ASN A 60 16.00 7.45 -18.62
C ASN A 60 15.23 8.44 -17.73
N PHE A 61 13.89 8.35 -17.72
CA PHE A 61 13.06 9.13 -16.81
C PHE A 61 13.37 8.81 -15.34
N LEU A 62 13.46 7.52 -14.99
CA LEU A 62 13.73 7.07 -13.63
C LEU A 62 15.07 7.59 -13.12
N VAL A 63 16.14 7.43 -13.89
CA VAL A 63 17.49 7.92 -13.53
C VAL A 63 17.49 9.43 -13.34
N LYS A 64 16.79 10.18 -14.20
CA LYS A 64 16.66 11.64 -14.07
C LYS A 64 15.93 12.04 -12.79
N LYS A 65 14.82 11.36 -12.45
CA LYS A 65 13.86 11.81 -11.42
C LYS A 65 13.99 11.14 -10.07
N PHE A 66 14.64 9.98 -9.98
CA PHE A 66 14.74 9.18 -8.75
C PHE A 66 16.19 8.84 -8.44
N ASN A 67 16.41 8.20 -7.29
CA ASN A 67 17.63 7.45 -7.03
C ASN A 67 17.36 5.98 -7.36
N VAL A 68 17.87 5.48 -8.49
CA VAL A 68 17.61 4.11 -8.92
C VAL A 68 18.65 3.20 -8.26
N VAL A 69 18.19 2.27 -7.42
CA VAL A 69 19.05 1.47 -6.53
C VAL A 69 18.70 -0.01 -6.61
N GLY A 70 19.61 -0.86 -6.12
CA GLY A 70 19.36 -2.29 -5.98
C GLY A 70 18.24 -2.56 -4.96
N LEU A 71 17.57 -3.70 -5.11
CA LEU A 71 16.45 -4.06 -4.25
C LEU A 71 16.90 -4.18 -2.78
N ARG A 72 18.11 -4.70 -2.54
CA ARG A 72 18.71 -4.76 -1.20
C ARG A 72 18.82 -3.41 -0.51
N GLU A 73 19.07 -2.32 -1.25
CA GLU A 73 19.19 -0.99 -0.64
C GLU A 73 17.85 -0.49 -0.12
N ILE A 74 16.77 -0.71 -0.87
CA ILE A 74 15.40 -0.39 -0.43
C ILE A 74 15.06 -1.13 0.86
N LEU A 75 15.53 -2.37 1.01
CA LEU A 75 15.18 -3.25 2.13
C LEU A 75 16.04 -3.03 3.40
N LYS A 76 17.17 -2.30 3.31
CA LYS A 76 18.11 -2.12 4.43
C LYS A 76 17.85 -0.90 5.31
N SER A 77 17.21 0.14 4.81
CA SER A 77 17.06 1.40 5.56
C SER A 77 15.80 2.15 5.16
N ASN A 78 15.22 2.86 6.13
CA ASN A 78 14.15 3.83 5.85
C ASN A 78 14.77 5.08 5.24
N ASN A 79 14.26 5.49 4.08
CA ASN A 79 14.75 6.64 3.32
C ASN A 79 14.18 7.97 3.83
N LEU A 80 14.38 8.30 5.11
CA LEU A 80 13.88 9.55 5.70
C LEU A 80 14.68 10.75 5.16
N GLY A 81 14.03 11.59 4.35
CA GLY A 81 14.54 12.91 3.96
C GLY A 81 15.40 13.00 2.69
N ARG A 82 15.50 11.94 1.86
CA ARG A 82 16.24 11.97 0.58
C ARG A 82 15.33 11.80 -0.63
N LYS A 83 15.91 12.00 -1.83
CA LYS A 83 15.27 11.71 -3.12
C LYS A 83 14.67 10.28 -3.10
N PRO A 84 13.39 10.08 -3.48
CA PRO A 84 12.77 8.76 -3.48
C PRO A 84 13.58 7.75 -4.28
N ARG A 85 13.65 6.51 -3.76
CA ARG A 85 14.35 5.41 -4.41
C ARG A 85 13.41 4.54 -5.21
N VAL A 86 13.91 4.00 -6.31
CA VAL A 86 13.19 3.04 -7.15
C VAL A 86 14.09 1.85 -7.42
N ALA A 87 13.59 0.63 -7.20
CA ALA A 87 14.23 -0.60 -7.65
C ALA A 87 13.48 -1.18 -8.84
N ILE A 88 14.24 -1.75 -9.78
CA ILE A 88 13.72 -2.40 -10.97
C ILE A 88 13.82 -3.90 -10.78
N THR A 89 12.68 -4.58 -10.91
CA THR A 89 12.61 -6.04 -10.82
C THR A 89 11.97 -6.62 -12.07
N PHE A 90 12.40 -7.82 -12.45
CA PHE A 90 11.85 -8.60 -13.55
C PHE A 90 11.35 -9.94 -13.02
N ASP A 91 10.17 -10.37 -13.41
CA ASP A 91 9.65 -11.70 -13.12
C ASP A 91 9.90 -12.67 -14.28
N ASP A 92 9.63 -13.95 -14.04
CA ASP A 92 9.62 -15.07 -14.98
C ASP A 92 10.96 -15.56 -15.56
N GLY A 93 11.97 -14.68 -15.67
CA GLY A 93 13.26 -15.05 -16.27
C GLY A 93 13.24 -15.12 -17.81
N LEU A 94 12.44 -14.25 -18.44
CA LEU A 94 12.25 -14.21 -19.90
C LEU A 94 13.49 -13.72 -20.65
N SER A 95 13.71 -14.25 -21.85
CA SER A 95 14.94 -14.03 -22.63
C SER A 95 15.11 -12.60 -23.15
N GLY A 96 14.01 -11.85 -23.31
CA GLY A 96 14.07 -10.43 -23.70
C GLY A 96 14.68 -9.54 -22.62
N VAL A 97 14.65 -9.97 -21.34
CA VAL A 97 15.38 -9.29 -20.26
C VAL A 97 16.88 -9.24 -20.55
N TYR A 98 17.51 -10.38 -20.85
CA TYR A 98 18.92 -10.42 -21.21
C TYR A 98 19.21 -9.77 -22.57
N LYS A 99 18.37 -10.02 -23.59
CA LYS A 99 18.62 -9.53 -24.95
C LYS A 99 18.43 -8.01 -25.10
N ASN A 100 17.46 -7.44 -24.39
CA ASN A 100 17.01 -6.06 -24.62
C ASN A 100 17.15 -5.15 -23.39
N ALA A 101 16.79 -5.63 -22.19
CA ALA A 101 16.82 -4.80 -20.98
C ALA A 101 18.24 -4.65 -20.42
N PHE A 102 18.96 -5.77 -20.30
CA PHE A 102 20.28 -5.84 -19.68
C PHE A 102 21.30 -4.86 -20.31
N PRO A 103 21.48 -4.80 -21.65
CA PRO A 103 22.44 -3.84 -22.25
C PRO A 103 22.10 -2.37 -21.99
N ILE A 104 20.82 -2.04 -21.82
CA ILE A 104 20.38 -0.67 -21.52
C ILE A 104 20.74 -0.33 -20.07
N LEU A 105 20.44 -1.24 -19.14
CA LEU A 105 20.70 -1.04 -17.72
C LEU A 105 22.20 -1.03 -17.42
N GLU A 106 22.97 -1.91 -18.06
CA GLU A 106 24.44 -1.98 -17.94
C GLU A 106 25.08 -0.67 -18.40
N LYS A 107 24.70 -0.14 -19.57
CA LYS A 107 25.22 1.14 -20.07
C LYS A 107 24.92 2.32 -19.14
N LEU A 108 23.84 2.26 -18.38
CA LEU A 108 23.41 3.30 -17.45
C LEU A 108 23.90 3.05 -16.01
N GLY A 109 24.61 1.95 -15.73
CA GLY A 109 25.01 1.57 -14.39
C GLY A 109 23.83 1.31 -13.44
N VAL A 110 22.67 0.92 -13.98
CA VAL A 110 21.44 0.74 -13.21
C VAL A 110 21.33 -0.70 -12.71
N PRO A 111 21.27 -0.95 -11.39
CA PRO A 111 21.09 -2.28 -10.84
C PRO A 111 19.64 -2.78 -11.03
N ALA A 112 19.47 -4.10 -11.10
CA ALA A 112 18.16 -4.74 -11.14
C ALA A 112 18.15 -6.11 -10.47
N THR A 113 16.95 -6.63 -10.23
CA THR A 113 16.72 -7.98 -9.70
C THR A 113 15.89 -8.78 -10.69
N VAL A 114 16.18 -10.07 -10.87
CA VAL A 114 15.32 -10.99 -11.62
C VAL A 114 14.83 -12.14 -10.74
N PHE A 115 13.52 -12.38 -10.71
CA PHE A 115 12.88 -13.50 -10.05
C PHE A 115 12.69 -14.65 -11.04
N LEU A 116 13.28 -15.81 -10.75
CA LEU A 116 13.38 -16.90 -11.72
C LEU A 116 12.41 -18.05 -11.40
N ILE A 117 11.71 -18.51 -12.44
CA ILE A 117 10.96 -19.77 -12.39
C ILE A 117 11.96 -20.89 -12.71
N ARG A 118 12.28 -21.73 -11.73
CA ARG A 118 13.36 -22.72 -11.88
C ARG A 118 13.14 -23.65 -13.06
N GLY A 119 11.94 -24.19 -13.22
CA GLY A 119 11.60 -25.17 -14.26
C GLY A 119 11.63 -24.64 -15.69
N ASN A 120 11.64 -23.31 -15.88
CA ASN A 120 11.59 -22.72 -17.22
C ASN A 120 12.98 -22.32 -17.75
N LEU A 121 14.02 -22.34 -16.92
CA LEU A 121 15.36 -21.90 -17.34
C LEU A 121 15.89 -22.74 -18.50
N GLY A 122 16.40 -22.07 -19.53
CA GLY A 122 16.92 -22.71 -20.74
C GLY A 122 15.87 -23.24 -21.72
N THR A 123 14.58 -23.17 -21.39
CA THR A 123 13.49 -23.51 -22.32
C THR A 123 13.23 -22.36 -23.30
N THR A 124 12.51 -22.65 -24.39
CA THR A 124 12.18 -21.66 -25.43
C THR A 124 11.51 -20.43 -24.83
N GLY A 125 12.10 -19.25 -25.08
CA GLY A 125 11.60 -17.96 -24.60
C GLY A 125 12.19 -17.51 -23.26
N TYR A 126 12.87 -18.38 -22.52
CA TYR A 126 13.45 -18.09 -21.21
C TYR A 126 14.98 -18.00 -21.27
N MET A 127 15.57 -17.36 -20.25
CA MET A 127 17.02 -17.25 -20.15
C MET A 127 17.67 -18.59 -19.79
N HIS A 128 18.83 -18.86 -20.37
CA HIS A 128 19.68 -19.97 -19.97
C HIS A 128 20.53 -19.59 -18.74
N ILE A 129 20.96 -20.59 -17.96
CA ILE A 129 21.75 -20.37 -16.73
C ILE A 129 23.02 -19.54 -16.98
N THR A 130 23.63 -19.68 -18.16
CA THR A 130 24.82 -18.92 -18.57
C THR A 130 24.54 -17.43 -18.75
N GLN A 131 23.34 -17.06 -19.21
CA GLN A 131 22.92 -15.65 -19.31
C GLN A 131 22.67 -15.07 -17.91
N ILE A 132 22.04 -15.83 -17.02
CA ILE A 132 21.80 -15.42 -15.64
C ILE A 132 23.12 -15.19 -14.89
N LYS A 133 24.12 -16.06 -15.07
CA LYS A 133 25.46 -15.87 -14.50
C LYS A 133 26.14 -14.57 -14.98
N LYS A 134 25.87 -14.12 -16.21
CA LYS A 134 26.36 -12.81 -16.69
C LYS A 134 25.66 -11.64 -16.01
N LEU A 135 24.35 -11.74 -15.77
CA LEU A 135 23.61 -10.74 -15.00
C LEU A 135 24.19 -10.61 -13.59
N ILE A 136 24.43 -11.74 -12.91
CA ILE A 136 25.04 -11.77 -11.56
C ILE A 136 26.41 -11.08 -11.56
N LYS A 137 27.29 -11.40 -12.51
CA LYS A 137 28.61 -10.76 -12.64
C LYS A 137 28.52 -9.25 -12.84
N SER A 138 27.41 -8.76 -13.40
CA SER A 138 27.13 -7.35 -13.62
C SER A 138 26.41 -6.69 -12.44
N GLY A 139 26.34 -7.36 -11.29
CA GLY A 139 25.75 -6.84 -10.05
C GLY A 139 24.24 -7.01 -9.92
N TRP A 140 23.59 -7.80 -10.79
CA TRP A 140 22.16 -8.09 -10.63
C TRP A 140 21.91 -9.06 -9.48
N GLU A 141 20.81 -8.83 -8.77
CA GLU A 141 20.34 -9.72 -7.71
C GLU A 141 19.40 -10.79 -8.29
N ILE A 142 19.37 -11.96 -7.65
CA ILE A 142 18.50 -13.08 -8.06
C ILE A 142 17.46 -13.36 -6.97
N GLY A 143 16.20 -13.44 -7.39
CA GLY A 143 15.06 -13.85 -6.58
C GLY A 143 14.48 -15.19 -7.05
N TYR A 144 13.66 -15.81 -6.20
CA TYR A 144 12.96 -17.06 -6.52
C TYR A 144 11.50 -16.78 -6.93
N HIS A 145 11.06 -17.40 -8.03
CA HIS A 145 9.68 -17.28 -8.53
C HIS A 145 9.01 -18.64 -8.67
N THR A 146 9.19 -19.50 -7.66
CA THR A 146 8.65 -20.88 -7.58
C THR A 146 9.26 -21.85 -8.57
N ALA A 147 8.92 -23.13 -8.39
CA ALA A 147 9.41 -24.20 -9.25
C ALA A 147 8.82 -24.13 -10.66
N SER A 148 7.52 -23.87 -10.80
CA SER A 148 6.79 -23.98 -12.07
C SER A 148 5.72 -22.89 -12.30
N HIS A 149 5.70 -21.84 -11.48
CA HIS A 149 4.81 -20.68 -11.61
C HIS A 149 3.32 -21.01 -11.43
N LYS A 150 3.00 -22.02 -10.62
CA LYS A 150 1.60 -22.36 -10.32
C LYS A 150 0.98 -21.32 -9.37
N ASP A 151 -0.34 -21.13 -9.50
CA ASP A 151 -1.12 -20.32 -8.56
C ASP A 151 -1.14 -21.01 -7.18
N LEU A 152 -0.32 -20.50 -6.26
CA LEU A 152 -0.13 -21.07 -4.91
C LEU A 152 -1.41 -21.08 -4.07
N THR A 153 -2.40 -20.24 -4.40
CA THR A 153 -3.68 -20.23 -3.69
C THR A 153 -4.51 -21.49 -3.96
N LYS A 154 -4.26 -22.18 -5.08
CA LYS A 154 -4.94 -23.40 -5.51
C LYS A 154 -4.24 -24.68 -5.06
N LEU A 155 -3.05 -24.57 -4.47
CA LEU A 155 -2.28 -25.71 -3.98
C LEU A 155 -2.44 -25.89 -2.47
N THR A 156 -2.24 -27.11 -2.00
CA THR A 156 -2.26 -27.50 -0.58
C THR A 156 -1.18 -28.54 -0.30
N GLY A 157 -0.81 -28.69 0.97
CA GLY A 157 0.07 -29.77 1.45
C GLY A 157 1.39 -29.88 0.67
N ASN A 158 1.77 -31.12 0.32
CA ASN A 158 3.05 -31.41 -0.34
C ASN A 158 3.21 -30.74 -1.71
N ALA A 159 2.13 -30.55 -2.47
CA ALA A 159 2.20 -29.87 -3.76
C ALA A 159 2.62 -28.40 -3.58
N LEU A 160 2.05 -27.73 -2.58
CA LEU A 160 2.40 -26.35 -2.25
C LEU A 160 3.85 -26.22 -1.76
N ILE A 161 4.30 -27.14 -0.90
CA ILE A 161 5.67 -27.17 -0.39
C ILE A 161 6.67 -27.38 -1.54
N LYS A 162 6.39 -28.33 -2.46
CA LYS A 162 7.24 -28.57 -3.63
C LYS A 162 7.31 -27.35 -4.55
N GLU A 163 6.20 -26.66 -4.74
CA GLU A 163 6.13 -25.47 -5.61
C GLU A 163 6.92 -24.28 -5.03
N ILE A 164 6.85 -24.05 -3.70
CA ILE A 164 7.62 -23.00 -3.01
C ILE A 164 9.10 -23.41 -2.84
N GLY A 165 9.37 -24.70 -2.69
CA GLY A 165 10.71 -25.27 -2.54
C GLY A 165 11.53 -25.24 -3.83
N GLY A 166 12.76 -25.74 -3.77
CA GLY A 166 13.68 -25.85 -4.92
C GLY A 166 14.68 -24.69 -5.07
N LYS A 167 14.60 -23.67 -4.21
CA LYS A 167 15.55 -22.55 -4.16
C LYS A 167 17.00 -22.99 -4.03
N ASN A 168 17.28 -23.96 -3.15
CA ASN A 168 18.60 -24.51 -2.88
C ASN A 168 19.29 -25.10 -4.12
N ILE A 169 18.51 -25.69 -5.02
CA ILE A 169 19.06 -26.27 -6.26
C ILE A 169 19.48 -25.15 -7.20
N LEU A 170 18.65 -24.11 -7.32
CA LEU A 170 19.00 -22.93 -8.12
C LEU A 170 20.20 -22.16 -7.53
N GLU A 171 20.29 -22.05 -6.20
CA GLU A 171 21.45 -21.48 -5.51
C GLU A 171 22.73 -22.25 -5.84
N LYS A 172 22.68 -23.60 -5.84
CA LYS A 172 23.82 -24.46 -6.20
C LYS A 172 24.24 -24.25 -7.66
N GLU A 173 23.30 -24.19 -8.60
CA GLU A 173 23.58 -24.01 -10.02
C GLU A 173 24.20 -22.63 -10.33
N LEU A 174 23.73 -21.59 -9.64
CA LEU A 174 24.17 -20.21 -9.83
C LEU A 174 25.41 -19.84 -9.01
N GLY A 175 25.65 -20.50 -7.88
CA GLY A 175 26.71 -20.18 -6.94
C GLY A 175 26.44 -18.91 -6.12
N VAL A 176 25.17 -18.53 -5.93
CA VAL A 176 24.76 -17.36 -5.14
C VAL A 176 23.61 -17.69 -4.21
N GLN A 177 23.50 -16.98 -3.09
CA GLN A 177 22.37 -17.07 -2.19
C GLN A 177 21.16 -16.28 -2.73
N ILE A 178 19.98 -16.87 -2.68
CA ILE A 178 18.72 -16.24 -3.11
C ILE A 178 17.92 -15.81 -1.89
N SER A 179 17.84 -14.51 -1.64
CA SER A 179 17.21 -13.98 -0.42
C SER A 179 15.75 -13.57 -0.57
N TYR A 180 15.25 -13.48 -1.80
CA TYR A 180 13.95 -12.87 -2.11
C TYR A 180 13.01 -13.84 -2.83
N PHE A 181 11.72 -13.72 -2.56
CA PHE A 181 10.65 -14.51 -3.18
C PHE A 181 9.62 -13.62 -3.87
N ALA A 182 9.12 -14.00 -5.03
CA ALA A 182 7.96 -13.36 -5.65
C ALA A 182 6.82 -14.37 -5.80
N TYR A 183 5.61 -14.02 -5.37
CA TYR A 183 4.42 -14.86 -5.54
C TYR A 183 3.98 -14.85 -7.00
N PRO A 184 3.78 -16.01 -7.66
CA PRO A 184 3.17 -16.08 -8.98
C PRO A 184 1.85 -15.32 -9.01
N HIS A 185 1.66 -14.48 -10.04
CA HIS A 185 0.51 -13.58 -10.18
C HIS A 185 0.30 -12.60 -9.01
N GLY A 186 1.25 -12.49 -8.09
CA GLY A 186 1.12 -11.73 -6.84
C GLY A 186 0.11 -12.29 -5.83
N LYS A 187 -0.38 -13.52 -6.03
CA LYS A 187 -1.45 -14.13 -5.22
C LYS A 187 -0.89 -14.95 -4.05
N TYR A 188 -1.56 -14.86 -2.90
CA TYR A 188 -1.18 -15.60 -1.71
C TYR A 188 -2.39 -15.84 -0.78
N LYS A 189 -2.29 -16.86 0.07
CA LYS A 189 -3.15 -17.11 1.24
C LYS A 189 -2.28 -17.29 2.50
N ASN A 190 -2.90 -17.29 3.68
CA ASN A 190 -2.16 -17.41 4.96
C ASN A 190 -1.22 -18.63 4.99
N GLU A 191 -1.66 -19.77 4.46
CA GLU A 191 -0.84 -20.98 4.34
C GLU A 191 0.42 -20.76 3.49
N THR A 192 0.29 -20.10 2.34
CA THR A 192 1.44 -19.81 1.46
C THR A 192 2.44 -18.86 2.12
N VAL A 193 1.96 -17.85 2.85
CA VAL A 193 2.82 -16.91 3.58
C VAL A 193 3.55 -17.64 4.71
N SER A 194 2.86 -18.53 5.43
CA SER A 194 3.44 -19.37 6.48
C SER A 194 4.58 -20.24 5.95
N ILE A 195 4.39 -20.92 4.82
CA ILE A 195 5.44 -21.76 4.21
C ILE A 195 6.62 -20.90 3.76
N VAL A 196 6.38 -19.82 2.99
CA VAL A 196 7.45 -18.91 2.54
C VAL A 196 8.25 -18.33 3.71
N SER A 197 7.58 -17.97 4.82
CA SER A 197 8.24 -17.45 6.01
C SER A 197 9.20 -18.44 6.67
N LYS A 198 8.97 -19.75 6.48
CA LYS A 198 9.80 -20.85 6.99
C LYS A 198 10.85 -21.32 5.97
N SER A 199 10.80 -20.86 4.71
CA SER A 199 11.69 -21.28 3.63
C SER A 199 12.97 -20.45 3.49
N ASN A 200 13.42 -19.81 4.58
CA ASN A 200 14.67 -19.03 4.63
C ASN A 200 14.76 -17.92 3.56
N PHE A 201 13.65 -17.20 3.34
CA PHE A 201 13.62 -15.96 2.57
C PHE A 201 13.67 -14.76 3.52
N LEU A 202 14.36 -13.70 3.11
CA LEU A 202 14.39 -12.44 3.85
C LEU A 202 13.16 -11.59 3.54
N PHE A 203 12.69 -11.57 2.30
CA PHE A 203 11.50 -10.79 1.93
C PHE A 203 10.73 -11.50 0.82
N ALA A 204 9.41 -11.27 0.76
CA ALA A 204 8.57 -11.75 -0.32
C ALA A 204 7.67 -10.65 -0.91
N PHE A 205 7.46 -10.71 -2.22
CA PHE A 205 6.89 -9.65 -3.03
C PHE A 205 5.63 -10.07 -3.78
N THR A 206 4.66 -9.16 -3.78
CA THR A 206 3.36 -9.25 -4.46
C THR A 206 3.31 -8.26 -5.62
N THR A 207 2.20 -8.23 -6.37
CA THR A 207 1.91 -7.23 -7.40
C THR A 207 0.84 -6.22 -6.94
N SER A 208 0.71 -6.01 -5.62
CA SER A 208 -0.36 -5.20 -5.01
C SER A 208 -0.34 -3.70 -5.34
N GLY A 209 0.64 -3.22 -6.13
CA GLY A 209 0.74 -1.82 -6.53
C GLY A 209 1.12 -0.86 -5.39
N ARG A 210 1.42 -1.38 -4.20
CA ARG A 210 1.70 -0.59 -2.99
C ARG A 210 3.15 -0.13 -2.93
N LYS A 211 3.37 0.95 -2.19
CA LYS A 211 4.70 1.44 -1.79
C LYS A 211 5.36 0.45 -0.83
N VAL A 212 6.69 0.44 -0.82
CA VAL A 212 7.42 -0.27 0.23
C VAL A 212 7.32 0.55 1.51
N SER A 213 6.75 -0.05 2.56
CA SER A 213 6.59 0.58 3.87
C SER A 213 6.49 -0.50 4.94
N HIS A 214 6.77 -0.13 6.20
CA HIS A 214 6.68 -1.01 7.36
C HIS A 214 7.30 -2.40 7.12
N LEU A 215 8.57 -2.43 6.70
CA LEU A 215 9.30 -3.64 6.27
C LEU A 215 9.18 -4.82 7.24
N LYS A 216 9.14 -4.56 8.55
CA LYS A 216 8.95 -5.62 9.57
C LYS A 216 7.55 -6.24 9.53
N LYS A 217 6.49 -5.42 9.38
CA LYS A 217 5.10 -5.87 9.36
C LYS A 217 4.77 -6.61 8.07
N TYR A 218 5.25 -6.09 6.94
CA TYR A 218 4.89 -6.60 5.61
C TYR A 218 6.01 -7.40 4.93
N LYS A 219 6.97 -7.91 5.72
CA LYS A 219 8.19 -8.60 5.25
C LYS A 219 7.93 -9.62 4.13
N PHE A 220 6.83 -10.36 4.21
CA PHE A 220 6.48 -11.42 3.26
C PHE A 220 5.33 -11.06 2.31
N ILE A 221 4.91 -9.79 2.25
CA ILE A 221 3.83 -9.34 1.35
C ILE A 221 4.10 -7.93 0.82
N LEU A 222 5.36 -7.61 0.53
CA LEU A 222 5.75 -6.29 0.02
C LEU A 222 5.12 -6.02 -1.35
N GLY A 223 4.72 -4.77 -1.59
CA GLY A 223 4.09 -4.37 -2.84
C GLY A 223 5.10 -4.06 -3.95
N ARG A 224 4.70 -4.34 -5.19
CA ARG A 224 5.37 -3.87 -6.41
C ARG A 224 4.36 -3.29 -7.38
N ILE A 225 4.79 -2.31 -8.16
CA ILE A 225 4.00 -1.70 -9.24
C ILE A 225 4.29 -2.46 -10.54
N THR A 226 3.31 -3.18 -11.06
CA THR A 226 3.45 -3.89 -12.33
C THR A 226 3.47 -2.91 -13.50
N ILE A 227 4.46 -3.05 -14.38
CA ILE A 227 4.57 -2.25 -15.60
C ILE A 227 4.12 -3.09 -16.79
N SER A 228 3.12 -2.57 -17.51
CA SER A 228 2.48 -3.22 -18.65
C SER A 228 2.72 -2.43 -19.94
N ASN A 229 2.48 -3.07 -21.08
CA ASN A 229 2.61 -2.50 -22.41
C ASN A 229 1.61 -1.36 -22.71
N PHE A 230 0.58 -1.21 -21.87
CA PHE A 230 -0.45 -0.18 -21.98
C PHE A 230 0.02 1.21 -21.52
N PHE A 231 1.13 1.30 -20.78
CA PHE A 231 1.65 2.59 -20.35
C PHE A 231 2.38 3.28 -21.51
N SER A 232 1.78 4.35 -22.02
CA SER A 232 2.54 5.38 -22.73
C SER A 232 3.60 5.98 -21.81
N GLN A 233 4.55 6.74 -22.37
CA GLN A 233 5.53 7.44 -21.56
C GLN A 233 4.84 8.34 -20.51
N ASP A 234 3.87 9.15 -20.92
CA ASP A 234 3.17 10.05 -19.99
C ASP A 234 2.43 9.29 -18.89
N ASN A 235 1.77 8.18 -19.23
CA ASN A 235 1.04 7.36 -18.28
C ASN A 235 2.00 6.69 -17.28
N PHE A 236 3.15 6.22 -17.75
CA PHE A 236 4.20 5.69 -16.88
C PHE A 236 4.68 6.76 -15.91
N GLU A 237 4.99 7.96 -16.39
CA GLU A 237 5.42 9.04 -15.51
C GLU A 237 4.30 9.37 -14.50
N SER A 238 3.03 9.30 -14.90
CA SER A 238 1.87 9.64 -14.06
C SER A 238 1.75 8.74 -12.83
N LEU A 239 2.21 7.49 -12.90
CA LEU A 239 2.25 6.56 -11.76
C LEU A 239 2.99 7.12 -10.54
N PHE A 240 3.94 8.03 -10.78
CA PHE A 240 4.76 8.62 -9.72
C PHE A 240 4.16 9.89 -9.11
N THR A 241 2.97 10.30 -9.52
CA THR A 241 2.21 11.38 -8.85
C THR A 241 1.32 10.81 -7.75
N THR A 242 0.88 11.64 -6.81
CA THR A 242 -0.10 11.23 -5.79
C THR A 242 -1.38 10.69 -6.44
N THR A 243 -1.93 11.42 -7.42
CA THR A 243 -3.17 11.04 -8.11
C THR A 243 -2.99 9.79 -8.98
N GLY A 244 -1.94 9.73 -9.80
CA GLY A 244 -1.70 8.55 -10.64
C GLY A 244 -1.35 7.30 -9.84
N PHE A 245 -0.67 7.44 -8.70
CA PHE A 245 -0.43 6.33 -7.78
C PHE A 245 -1.74 5.80 -7.17
N ILE A 246 -2.65 6.70 -6.78
CA ILE A 246 -3.99 6.32 -6.31
C ILE A 246 -4.75 5.56 -7.41
N ILE A 247 -4.73 6.06 -8.65
CA ILE A 247 -5.37 5.39 -9.79
C ILE A 247 -4.77 4.00 -10.02
N ASN A 248 -3.46 3.85 -9.88
CA ASN A 248 -2.82 2.54 -9.95
C ASN A 248 -3.36 1.58 -8.89
N LEU A 249 -3.49 2.00 -7.63
CA LEU A 249 -4.06 1.17 -6.56
C LEU A 249 -5.50 0.74 -6.87
N ILE A 250 -6.33 1.64 -7.40
CA ILE A 250 -7.69 1.32 -7.86
C ILE A 250 -7.65 0.23 -8.91
N PHE A 251 -6.84 0.41 -9.94
CA PHE A 251 -6.76 -0.54 -11.03
C PHE A 251 -6.25 -1.89 -10.56
N THR A 252 -5.16 -1.94 -9.78
CA THR A 252 -4.64 -3.20 -9.25
C THR A 252 -5.70 -3.96 -8.44
N TYR A 253 -6.54 -3.23 -7.68
CA TYR A 253 -7.65 -3.85 -6.96
C TYR A 253 -8.69 -4.46 -7.89
N PHE A 254 -9.24 -3.70 -8.82
CA PHE A 254 -10.25 -4.22 -9.77
C PHE A 254 -9.67 -5.30 -10.69
N TRP A 255 -8.39 -5.18 -11.05
CA TRP A 255 -7.66 -6.18 -11.81
C TRP A 255 -7.56 -7.50 -11.04
N SER A 256 -7.28 -7.46 -9.74
CA SER A 256 -7.23 -8.67 -8.91
C SER A 256 -8.57 -9.43 -8.84
N LEU A 257 -9.69 -8.74 -9.08
CA LEU A 257 -11.01 -9.36 -9.13
C LEU A 257 -11.29 -10.10 -10.46
N LYS A 258 -10.55 -9.79 -11.54
CA LYS A 258 -10.82 -10.35 -12.88
C LYS A 258 -10.56 -11.86 -12.97
N ASP A 259 -9.57 -12.36 -12.21
CA ASP A 259 -9.06 -13.74 -12.35
C ASP A 259 -9.86 -14.75 -11.53
N ASN A 260 -10.78 -14.28 -10.69
CA ASN A 260 -11.74 -15.10 -9.98
C ASN A 260 -13.11 -14.75 -10.52
N PHE A 261 -13.56 -15.42 -11.58
CA PHE A 261 -14.91 -15.21 -12.14
C PHE A 261 -15.99 -15.37 -11.06
N ASN A 262 -15.80 -16.30 -10.12
CA ASN A 262 -16.64 -16.46 -8.92
C ASN A 262 -16.51 -15.31 -7.92
N ASP A 263 -15.36 -14.66 -7.78
CA ASP A 263 -15.25 -13.46 -6.93
C ASP A 263 -15.71 -12.21 -7.64
N PHE A 264 -15.64 -12.10 -8.98
CA PHE A 264 -16.26 -10.99 -9.70
C PHE A 264 -17.79 -11.10 -9.67
N THR A 265 -18.35 -12.31 -9.76
CA THR A 265 -19.79 -12.55 -9.58
C THR A 265 -20.22 -12.45 -8.12
N ARG A 266 -19.41 -12.90 -7.13
CA ARG A 266 -19.65 -12.67 -5.68
C ARG A 266 -19.45 -11.22 -5.28
N TYR A 267 -18.51 -10.50 -5.89
CA TYR A 267 -18.30 -9.07 -5.76
C TYR A 267 -19.34 -8.37 -6.63
N ASN A 268 -20.59 -8.53 -6.22
CA ASN A 268 -21.79 -8.06 -6.91
C ASN A 268 -21.63 -6.56 -7.30
N LEU A 269 -22.27 -6.15 -8.40
CA LEU A 269 -22.45 -4.75 -8.82
C LEU A 269 -22.70 -3.77 -7.66
N ARG A 270 -23.39 -4.20 -6.60
CA ARG A 270 -23.55 -3.41 -5.36
C ARG A 270 -22.21 -3.01 -4.73
N ASN A 271 -21.26 -3.92 -4.61
CA ASN A 271 -19.93 -3.66 -4.04
C ASN A 271 -19.07 -2.79 -4.97
N ILE A 272 -19.17 -2.99 -6.29
CA ILE A 272 -18.49 -2.11 -7.27
C ILE A 272 -19.05 -0.69 -7.18
N LYS A 273 -20.39 -0.54 -7.18
CA LYS A 273 -21.06 0.75 -7.02
C LYS A 273 -20.69 1.42 -5.71
N ARG A 274 -20.66 0.65 -4.61
CA ARG A 274 -20.23 1.10 -3.29
C ARG A 274 -18.81 1.64 -3.30
N ASP A 275 -17.86 0.87 -3.84
CA ASP A 275 -16.47 1.28 -3.94
C ASP A 275 -16.30 2.52 -4.83
N LEU A 276 -17.02 2.62 -5.97
CA LEU A 276 -17.00 3.82 -6.81
C LEU A 276 -17.55 5.07 -6.11
N ILE A 277 -18.62 4.92 -5.31
CA ILE A 277 -19.16 6.02 -4.49
C ILE A 277 -18.13 6.47 -3.46
N LEU A 278 -17.45 5.53 -2.79
CA LEU A 278 -16.42 5.85 -1.82
C LEU A 278 -15.19 6.52 -2.44
N ILE A 279 -14.78 6.08 -3.63
CA ILE A 279 -13.74 6.74 -4.43
C ILE A 279 -14.13 8.19 -4.74
N TYR A 280 -15.40 8.44 -5.07
CA TYR A 280 -15.87 9.78 -5.41
C TYR A 280 -16.02 10.69 -4.16
N LYS A 281 -16.66 10.20 -3.09
CA LYS A 281 -17.02 11.02 -1.92
C LYS A 281 -15.90 11.15 -0.89
N ALA A 282 -15.14 10.08 -0.67
CA ALA A 282 -14.08 10.02 0.34
C ALA A 282 -12.81 9.34 -0.20
N PRO A 283 -12.21 9.84 -1.31
CA PRO A 283 -11.10 9.19 -1.99
C PRO A 283 -9.96 8.88 -1.02
N THR A 284 -9.49 9.88 -0.27
CA THR A 284 -8.35 9.72 0.64
C THR A 284 -8.61 8.64 1.69
N GLY A 285 -9.77 8.65 2.36
CA GLY A 285 -10.13 7.63 3.35
C GLY A 285 -10.28 6.23 2.73
N TYR A 286 -10.95 6.13 1.58
CA TYR A 286 -11.12 4.87 0.87
C TYR A 286 -9.76 4.29 0.45
N PHE A 287 -8.83 5.11 -0.03
CA PHE A 287 -7.48 4.64 -0.41
C PHE A 287 -6.61 4.29 0.79
N PHE A 288 -6.70 5.04 1.89
CA PHE A 288 -6.01 4.65 3.12
C PHE A 288 -6.52 3.31 3.67
N SER A 289 -7.79 2.97 3.46
CA SER A 289 -8.31 1.64 3.82
C SER A 289 -7.56 0.50 3.12
N PHE A 290 -6.90 0.74 1.99
CA PHE A 290 -6.07 -0.28 1.36
C PHE A 290 -4.78 -0.54 2.12
N LEU A 291 -4.24 0.40 2.89
CA LEU A 291 -3.06 0.12 3.71
C LEU A 291 -3.37 -0.80 4.89
N GLU A 292 -4.66 -0.93 5.22
CA GLU A 292 -5.13 -1.79 6.29
C GLU A 292 -4.92 -3.28 6.01
N SER A 293 -4.81 -4.04 7.09
CA SER A 293 -4.72 -5.50 7.00
C SER A 293 -6.01 -6.08 6.44
N THR A 294 -5.89 -7.08 5.57
CA THR A 294 -7.02 -7.88 5.07
C THR A 294 -7.17 -9.20 5.83
N THR A 295 -6.19 -9.55 6.68
CA THR A 295 -6.12 -10.84 7.38
C THR A 295 -6.39 -10.72 8.87
N GLU A 296 -6.01 -9.59 9.48
CA GLU A 296 -6.38 -9.27 10.87
C GLU A 296 -7.89 -9.08 10.99
N LYS A 297 -8.40 -9.24 12.20
CA LYS A 297 -9.82 -9.17 12.51
C LYS A 297 -10.07 -8.03 13.49
N VAL A 298 -11.02 -7.18 13.18
CA VAL A 298 -11.44 -6.08 14.05
C VAL A 298 -12.17 -6.69 15.25
N GLY A 299 -11.71 -6.36 16.46
CA GLY A 299 -12.41 -6.68 17.70
C GLY A 299 -13.21 -5.47 18.16
N ILE A 300 -14.51 -5.66 18.35
CA ILE A 300 -15.40 -4.68 18.97
C ILE A 300 -15.75 -5.18 20.37
N GLU A 301 -15.48 -4.35 21.36
CA GLU A 301 -15.69 -4.62 22.77
C GLU A 301 -16.87 -3.81 23.32
N ASN A 302 -17.43 -4.31 24.42
CA ASN A 302 -18.41 -3.59 25.23
C ASN A 302 -17.82 -2.26 25.70
N TYR A 303 -18.66 -1.21 25.76
CA TYR A 303 -18.23 0.08 26.29
C TYR A 303 -17.77 -0.07 27.74
N ASP A 304 -16.55 0.38 28.02
CA ASP A 304 -15.97 0.45 29.35
C ASP A 304 -16.01 1.90 29.86
N PRO A 305 -16.82 2.24 30.87
CA PRO A 305 -16.90 3.60 31.41
C PRO A 305 -15.57 4.18 31.90
N ARG A 306 -14.60 3.34 32.27
CA ARG A 306 -13.28 3.80 32.68
C ARG A 306 -12.50 4.45 31.54
N SER A 307 -12.72 4.04 30.28
CA SER A 307 -12.11 4.67 29.11
C SER A 307 -12.43 6.18 29.04
N THR A 308 -13.67 6.55 29.36
CA THR A 308 -14.13 7.95 29.42
C THR A 308 -13.44 8.72 30.54
N LEU A 309 -13.25 8.08 31.70
CA LEU A 309 -12.55 8.70 32.83
C LEU A 309 -11.07 8.95 32.51
N VAL A 310 -10.40 7.96 31.90
CA VAL A 310 -9.01 8.09 31.44
C VAL A 310 -8.90 9.18 30.37
N GLY A 311 -9.77 9.20 29.37
CA GLY A 311 -9.80 10.25 28.35
C GLY A 311 -9.97 11.64 28.93
N ARG A 312 -10.91 11.83 29.86
CA ARG A 312 -11.10 13.10 30.58
C ARG A 312 -9.89 13.49 31.44
N LYS A 313 -9.18 12.51 32.02
CA LYS A 313 -7.93 12.77 32.77
C LYS A 313 -6.85 13.30 31.83
N ILE A 314 -6.65 12.68 30.67
CA ILE A 314 -5.68 13.15 29.67
C ILE A 314 -6.03 14.57 29.21
N VAL A 315 -7.30 14.86 28.94
CA VAL A 315 -7.75 16.23 28.59
C VAL A 315 -7.39 17.24 29.69
N ARG A 316 -7.61 16.90 30.97
CA ARG A 316 -7.24 17.76 32.10
C ARG A 316 -5.74 17.95 32.19
N ASP A 317 -4.96 16.90 32.00
CA ASP A 317 -3.50 16.97 32.04
C ASP A 317 -2.95 17.88 30.92
N ILE A 318 -3.52 17.79 29.71
CA ILE A 318 -3.17 18.71 28.60
C ILE A 318 -3.53 20.14 28.97
N LYS A 319 -4.75 20.40 29.44
CA LYS A 319 -5.20 21.76 29.80
C LYS A 319 -4.43 22.36 30.97
N LYS A 320 -3.88 21.53 31.87
CA LYS A 320 -3.02 22.00 32.97
C LYS A 320 -1.69 22.57 32.45
N HIS A 321 -1.11 21.96 31.42
CA HIS A 321 0.17 22.39 30.87
C HIS A 321 0.01 23.39 29.71
N ILE A 322 -1.08 23.28 28.95
CA ILE A 322 -1.37 24.09 27.75
C ILE A 322 -2.81 24.64 27.82
N PRO A 323 -3.12 25.61 28.70
CA PRO A 323 -4.49 26.02 28.99
C PRO A 323 -5.30 26.52 27.79
N ASN A 324 -4.63 27.19 26.84
CA ASN A 324 -5.25 27.80 25.68
C ASN A 324 -5.47 26.81 24.52
N LEU A 325 -4.93 25.59 24.60
CA LEU A 325 -5.08 24.61 23.55
C LEU A 325 -6.44 23.91 23.68
N LYS A 326 -7.26 24.06 22.64
CA LYS A 326 -8.59 23.45 22.63
C LYS A 326 -8.47 21.96 22.32
N VAL A 327 -8.96 21.14 23.23
CA VAL A 327 -8.91 19.67 23.15
C VAL A 327 -10.32 19.11 23.00
N HIS A 328 -10.51 18.28 21.98
CA HIS A 328 -11.76 17.59 21.68
C HIS A 328 -11.60 16.10 21.98
N PHE A 329 -12.35 15.61 22.97
CA PHE A 329 -12.46 14.18 23.24
C PHE A 329 -13.53 13.57 22.34
N HIS A 330 -13.15 12.64 21.47
CA HIS A 330 -14.00 12.05 20.45
C HIS A 330 -13.93 10.52 20.46
N GLY A 331 -14.57 9.90 19.46
CA GLY A 331 -14.57 8.44 19.31
C GLY A 331 -15.61 7.73 20.17
N SER A 332 -15.50 6.39 20.20
CA SER A 332 -16.46 5.52 20.90
C SER A 332 -16.49 5.80 22.40
N SER A 333 -15.33 5.97 23.03
CA SER A 333 -15.23 6.26 24.46
C SER A 333 -15.94 7.57 24.81
N ALA A 334 -15.70 8.65 24.06
CA ALA A 334 -16.37 9.93 24.31
C ALA A 334 -17.88 9.90 24.07
N LEU A 335 -18.34 9.06 23.12
CA LEU A 335 -19.75 8.84 22.80
C LEU A 335 -20.42 7.80 23.71
N GLN A 336 -19.65 7.08 24.53
CA GLN A 336 -20.10 6.03 25.44
C GLN A 336 -20.79 4.86 24.73
N ILE A 337 -20.22 4.45 23.59
CA ILE A 337 -20.71 3.35 22.76
C ILE A 337 -19.63 2.28 22.59
N GLN A 338 -20.03 1.10 22.12
CA GLN A 338 -19.13 0.01 21.79
C GLN A 338 -18.10 0.41 20.72
N GLY A 339 -16.90 -0.20 20.79
CA GLY A 339 -15.77 0.23 20.00
C GLY A 339 -14.53 -0.64 20.16
N GLN A 340 -13.37 -0.12 19.81
CA GLN A 340 -12.10 -0.86 19.88
C GLN A 340 -11.35 -0.60 21.21
N ASN A 341 -12.09 -0.13 22.22
CA ASN A 341 -11.59 0.24 23.53
C ASN A 341 -10.43 1.26 23.48
N ASP A 342 -10.60 2.26 22.61
CA ASP A 342 -9.64 3.30 22.25
C ASP A 342 -10.10 4.70 22.71
N ILE A 343 -9.12 5.57 22.92
CA ILE A 343 -9.33 6.97 23.33
C ILE A 343 -8.78 7.85 22.23
N ASP A 344 -9.67 8.60 21.58
CA ASP A 344 -9.29 9.50 20.50
C ASP A 344 -9.38 10.97 20.96
N LEU A 345 -8.34 11.75 20.72
CA LEU A 345 -8.21 13.14 21.12
C LEU A 345 -7.71 14.02 19.97
N LEU A 346 -8.45 15.09 19.64
CA LEU A 346 -8.01 16.11 18.68
C LEU A 346 -7.63 17.39 19.42
N LEU A 347 -6.42 17.88 19.19
CA LEU A 347 -5.98 19.19 19.66
C LEU A 347 -6.06 20.16 18.49
N GLU A 348 -6.86 21.20 18.65
CA GLU A 348 -7.11 22.21 17.63
C GLU A 348 -6.02 23.28 17.74
N GLY A 349 -5.04 23.23 16.83
CA GLY A 349 -3.97 24.23 16.73
C GLY A 349 -3.82 24.69 15.30
N LYS A 350 -3.53 25.98 15.05
CA LYS A 350 -3.25 26.42 13.67
C LYS A 350 -1.91 25.84 13.21
N LEU A 351 -1.74 25.63 11.91
CA LEU A 351 -0.53 25.00 11.37
C LEU A 351 0.74 25.76 11.77
N GLU A 352 0.67 27.08 11.73
CA GLU A 352 1.71 28.03 12.14
C GLU A 352 2.04 27.99 13.65
N GLU A 353 1.16 27.41 14.48
CA GLU A 353 1.33 27.30 15.93
C GLU A 353 1.80 25.91 16.37
N PHE A 354 1.91 24.93 15.45
CA PHE A 354 2.25 23.56 15.83
C PHE A 354 3.56 23.45 16.61
N ASP A 355 4.59 24.18 16.16
CA ASP A 355 5.91 24.12 16.78
C ASP A 355 5.94 24.81 18.17
N LYS A 356 4.93 25.64 18.48
CA LYS A 356 4.73 26.20 19.82
C LYS A 356 4.28 25.15 20.83
N PHE A 357 3.36 24.26 20.43
CA PHE A 357 2.82 23.21 21.31
C PHE A 357 3.70 21.97 21.37
N LEU A 358 4.55 21.76 20.37
CA LEU A 358 5.31 20.53 20.20
C LEU A 358 6.24 20.19 21.38
N PRO A 359 6.99 21.12 22.00
CA PRO A 359 7.86 20.80 23.14
C PRO A 359 7.09 20.23 24.33
N GLU A 360 6.00 20.89 24.74
CA GLU A 360 5.17 20.49 25.88
C GLU A 360 4.46 19.16 25.62
N LEU A 361 3.88 18.99 24.43
CA LEU A 361 3.26 17.72 24.03
C LEU A 361 4.28 16.58 23.96
N THR A 362 5.51 16.87 23.54
CA THR A 362 6.60 15.89 23.52
C THR A 362 7.04 15.50 24.93
N GLN A 363 7.04 16.44 25.87
CA GLN A 363 7.32 16.15 27.27
C GLN A 363 6.24 15.25 27.89
N LEU A 364 4.95 15.49 27.56
CA LEU A 364 3.82 14.73 28.12
C LEU A 364 3.66 13.33 27.52
N PHE A 365 3.92 13.18 26.22
CA PHE A 365 3.55 11.99 25.46
C PHE A 365 4.71 11.33 24.70
N GLY A 366 5.91 11.91 24.78
CA GLY A 366 7.07 11.48 24.02
C GLY A 366 7.05 12.01 22.58
N LYS A 367 8.01 11.55 21.77
CA LYS A 367 8.16 12.00 20.38
C LYS A 367 6.95 11.57 19.53
N PRO A 368 6.45 12.43 18.62
CA PRO A 368 5.37 12.07 17.72
C PRO A 368 5.79 10.92 16.79
N ILE A 369 4.83 10.07 16.45
CA ILE A 369 5.06 8.96 15.52
C ILE A 369 5.02 9.41 14.06
N LYS A 370 4.33 10.52 13.77
CA LYS A 370 4.15 11.03 12.42
C LYS A 370 3.87 12.53 12.41
N ARG A 371 4.46 13.24 11.45
CA ARG A 371 4.15 14.63 11.11
C ARG A 371 3.65 14.71 9.67
N GLY A 372 2.38 15.02 9.52
CA GLY A 372 1.75 15.30 8.23
C GLY A 372 1.80 16.78 7.87
N LYS A 373 1.26 17.15 6.71
CA LYS A 373 1.20 18.55 6.25
C LYS A 373 0.33 19.46 7.13
N LYS A 374 -0.71 18.89 7.76
CA LYS A 374 -1.73 19.62 8.53
C LYS A 374 -2.03 18.99 9.89
N TYR A 375 -1.19 18.04 10.33
CA TYR A 375 -1.36 17.36 11.60
C TYR A 375 -0.07 16.76 12.14
N ILE A 376 -0.01 16.51 13.44
CA ILE A 376 1.02 15.73 14.14
C ILE A 376 0.32 14.67 14.99
N GLU A 377 0.86 13.45 15.02
CA GLU A 377 0.20 12.27 15.57
C GLU A 377 1.07 11.56 16.62
N TRP A 378 0.43 11.15 17.71
CA TRP A 378 1.00 10.30 18.75
C TRP A 378 0.10 9.10 19.02
N HIS A 379 0.71 7.92 19.13
CA HIS A 379 0.05 6.72 19.65
C HIS A 379 0.77 6.27 20.90
N PHE A 380 0.03 6.05 21.99
CA PHE A 380 0.57 5.52 23.24
C PHE A 380 -0.50 4.71 23.97
N ARG A 381 -0.13 4.11 25.10
CA ARG A 381 -1.07 3.44 25.99
C ARG A 381 -1.18 4.20 27.31
N ARG A 382 -2.40 4.28 27.84
CA ARG A 382 -2.65 4.67 29.23
C ARG A 382 -3.49 3.58 29.85
N GLU A 383 -2.95 2.94 30.88
CA GLU A 383 -3.50 1.69 31.42
C GLU A 383 -3.65 0.66 30.29
N LYS A 384 -4.83 0.04 30.14
CA LYS A 384 -5.12 -0.91 29.05
C LYS A 384 -5.52 -0.26 27.72
N TYR A 385 -5.84 1.04 27.71
CA TYR A 385 -6.42 1.71 26.54
C TYR A 385 -5.35 2.20 25.58
N LYS A 386 -5.61 2.02 24.28
CA LYS A 386 -4.85 2.69 23.22
C LYS A 386 -5.32 4.14 23.14
N VAL A 387 -4.38 5.08 23.07
CA VAL A 387 -4.67 6.51 22.92
C VAL A 387 -4.13 6.98 21.57
N GLU A 388 -5.00 7.58 20.77
CA GLU A 388 -4.66 8.29 19.55
C GLU A 388 -4.84 9.79 19.78
N LEU A 389 -3.76 10.54 19.63
CA LEU A 389 -3.72 11.98 19.89
C LEU A 389 -3.26 12.70 18.63
N LEU A 390 -4.05 13.67 18.17
CA LEU A 390 -3.83 14.36 16.91
C LEU A 390 -3.86 15.89 17.08
N LEU A 391 -2.70 16.54 16.98
CA LEU A 391 -2.63 17.99 16.85
C LEU A 391 -2.92 18.33 15.39
N ILE A 392 -3.98 19.09 15.11
CA ILE A 392 -4.54 19.21 13.77
C ILE A 392 -5.04 20.62 13.48
N ASP A 393 -4.76 21.07 12.24
CA ASP A 393 -5.22 22.37 11.74
C ASP A 393 -6.75 22.40 11.59
N PRO A 394 -7.47 23.33 12.26
CA PRO A 394 -8.93 23.44 12.14
C PRO A 394 -9.40 23.75 10.72
N LYS A 395 -8.54 24.32 9.86
CA LYS A 395 -8.85 24.54 8.44
C LYS A 395 -8.75 23.26 7.62
N SER A 396 -8.20 22.17 8.17
CA SER A 396 -8.10 20.90 7.46
C SER A 396 -9.48 20.26 7.26
N ARG A 397 -9.68 19.62 6.10
CA ARG A 397 -10.89 18.84 5.81
C ARG A 397 -11.12 17.74 6.85
N MET A 398 -10.04 17.06 7.23
CA MET A 398 -10.07 15.98 8.22
C MET A 398 -10.60 16.44 9.59
N PHE A 399 -10.15 17.60 10.09
CA PHE A 399 -10.68 18.15 11.34
C PHE A 399 -12.19 18.43 11.25
N LYS A 400 -12.60 19.13 10.19
CA LYS A 400 -14.00 19.49 9.96
C LYS A 400 -14.90 18.26 9.89
N GLU A 401 -14.48 17.22 9.17
CA GLU A 401 -15.23 15.96 9.06
C GLU A 401 -15.36 15.26 10.41
N LEU A 402 -14.25 15.06 11.14
CA LEU A 402 -14.25 14.37 12.43
C LEU A 402 -15.13 15.08 13.47
N ILE A 403 -15.00 16.41 13.59
CA ILE A 403 -15.80 17.21 14.52
C ILE A 403 -17.28 17.20 14.11
N THR A 404 -17.59 17.39 12.82
CA THR A 404 -18.98 17.42 12.35
C THR A 404 -19.68 16.10 12.63
N VAL A 405 -19.04 14.97 12.29
CA VAL A 405 -19.59 13.64 12.56
C VAL A 405 -19.79 13.42 14.06
N TYR A 406 -18.79 13.74 14.88
CA TYR A 406 -18.90 13.59 16.33
C TYR A 406 -20.05 14.41 16.92
N LEU A 407 -20.19 15.67 16.52
CA LEU A 407 -21.27 16.55 17.00
C LEU A 407 -22.65 16.03 16.58
N VAL A 408 -22.80 15.58 15.33
CA VAL A 408 -24.05 14.95 14.85
C VAL A 408 -24.41 13.75 15.71
N LEU A 409 -23.47 12.82 15.87
CA LEU A 409 -23.67 11.60 16.66
C LEU A 409 -23.98 11.89 18.13
N ARG A 410 -23.36 12.92 18.70
CA ARG A 410 -23.65 13.34 20.08
C ARG A 410 -25.05 13.95 20.22
N SER A 411 -25.54 14.65 19.20
CA SER A 411 -26.85 15.33 19.22
C SER A 411 -28.03 14.43 18.82
N ASP A 412 -27.79 13.37 18.06
CA ASP A 412 -28.84 12.50 17.52
C ASP A 412 -28.64 11.05 17.98
N LYS A 413 -29.44 10.64 18.97
CA LYS A 413 -29.39 9.28 19.55
C LYS A 413 -29.73 8.19 18.53
N LYS A 414 -30.55 8.47 17.52
CA LYS A 414 -30.93 7.49 16.50
C LYS A 414 -29.74 7.21 15.59
N LEU A 415 -29.05 8.27 15.14
CA LEU A 415 -27.83 8.14 14.33
C LEU A 415 -26.68 7.53 15.14
N LEU A 416 -26.57 7.84 16.43
CA LEU A 416 -25.60 7.20 17.32
C LEU A 416 -25.80 5.68 17.40
N LYS A 417 -27.06 5.23 17.56
CA LYS A 417 -27.39 3.81 17.59
C LYS A 417 -27.13 3.13 16.24
N GLU A 418 -27.43 3.78 15.12
CA GLU A 418 -27.08 3.28 13.78
C GLU A 418 -25.56 3.12 13.65
N TYR A 419 -24.78 4.10 14.10
CA TYR A 419 -23.32 4.04 14.05
C TYR A 419 -22.74 2.93 14.93
N GLU A 420 -23.27 2.75 16.14
CA GLU A 420 -22.87 1.66 17.03
C GLU A 420 -23.17 0.29 16.39
N GLN A 421 -24.33 0.13 15.76
CA GLN A 421 -24.66 -1.11 15.05
C GLN A 421 -23.71 -1.40 13.88
N ILE A 422 -23.28 -0.37 13.14
CA ILE A 422 -22.27 -0.53 12.08
C ILE A 422 -20.96 -1.04 12.65
N LYS A 423 -20.54 -0.55 13.83
CA LYS A 423 -19.35 -1.07 14.51
C LYS A 423 -19.56 -2.54 14.87
N LEU A 424 -20.64 -2.89 15.55
CA LEU A 424 -20.94 -4.26 15.96
C LEU A 424 -20.98 -5.25 14.79
N ASN A 425 -21.66 -4.87 13.70
CA ASN A 425 -21.74 -5.68 12.47
C ASN A 425 -20.38 -5.84 11.78
N SER A 426 -19.40 -5.01 12.13
CA SER A 426 -18.05 -5.09 11.61
C SER A 426 -17.09 -5.89 12.49
N ASN A 427 -17.54 -6.39 13.64
CA ASN A 427 -16.76 -7.29 14.48
C ASN A 427 -16.38 -8.55 13.68
N GLY A 428 -15.11 -8.94 13.71
CA GLY A 428 -14.59 -10.06 12.90
C GLY A 428 -14.45 -9.78 11.40
N LEU A 429 -14.72 -8.56 10.93
CA LEU A 429 -14.34 -8.15 9.58
C LEU A 429 -12.86 -7.76 9.53
N SER A 430 -12.32 -7.65 8.32
CA SER A 430 -10.98 -7.07 8.15
C SER A 430 -11.01 -5.57 8.48
N PRO A 431 -9.91 -5.01 9.01
CA PRO A 431 -9.74 -3.57 9.19
C PRO A 431 -10.14 -2.74 7.96
N ARG A 432 -9.82 -3.23 6.74
CA ARG A 432 -10.24 -2.58 5.49
C ARG A 432 -11.76 -2.48 5.33
N GLU A 433 -12.49 -3.57 5.57
CA GLU A 433 -13.95 -3.58 5.45
C GLU A 433 -14.62 -2.74 6.53
N TYR A 434 -14.09 -2.75 7.76
CA TYR A 434 -14.52 -1.84 8.83
C TYR A 434 -14.39 -0.37 8.41
N GLN A 435 -13.26 0.01 7.82
CA GLN A 435 -13.04 1.37 7.34
C GLN A 435 -14.02 1.76 6.23
N LYS A 436 -14.32 0.86 5.28
CA LYS A 436 -15.33 1.12 4.23
C LYS A 436 -16.72 1.37 4.83
N ASN A 437 -17.17 0.50 5.72
CA ASN A 437 -18.48 0.64 6.38
C ASN A 437 -18.58 1.97 7.16
N ARG A 438 -17.50 2.35 7.87
CA ARG A 438 -17.41 3.63 8.57
C ARG A 438 -17.50 4.82 7.63
N LEU A 439 -16.77 4.80 6.52
CA LEU A 439 -16.76 5.87 5.52
C LEU A 439 -18.10 6.03 4.80
N GLU A 440 -18.80 4.93 4.51
CA GLU A 440 -20.16 4.96 3.94
C GLU A 440 -21.11 5.73 4.84
N PHE A 441 -21.09 5.41 6.13
CA PHE A 441 -21.91 6.08 7.11
C PHE A 441 -21.55 7.57 7.25
N TYR A 442 -20.27 7.90 7.33
CA TYR A 442 -19.83 9.31 7.41
C TYR A 442 -20.25 10.09 6.17
N ASN A 443 -20.10 9.51 4.98
CA ASN A 443 -20.53 10.14 3.74
C ASN A 443 -22.05 10.37 3.68
N LYS A 444 -22.85 9.40 4.16
CA LYS A 444 -24.31 9.56 4.30
C LYS A 444 -24.62 10.75 5.21
N LEU A 445 -24.00 10.83 6.38
CA LEU A 445 -24.18 11.93 7.34
C LEU A 445 -23.79 13.29 6.75
N LEU A 446 -22.61 13.38 6.13
CA LEU A 446 -22.09 14.64 5.60
C LEU A 446 -22.86 15.11 4.37
N SER A 447 -23.45 14.21 3.58
CA SER A 447 -24.27 14.57 2.42
C SER A 447 -25.65 15.13 2.78
N VAL A 448 -26.17 14.87 3.98
CA VAL A 448 -27.50 15.34 4.44
C VAL A 448 -27.43 16.75 5.05
N LYS A 449 -26.24 17.22 5.46
CA LYS A 449 -26.05 18.51 6.15
C LYS A 449 -25.34 19.59 5.31
N LEU A 450 -24.82 19.24 4.14
CA LEU A 450 -24.18 20.19 3.20
C LEU A 450 -25.07 20.49 1.98
N SER A 451 -26.23 19.85 1.89
CA SER A 451 -27.39 20.27 1.07
C SER A 451 -28.31 21.13 1.93
#